data_AF-I3Y681-F1
#
_entry.id   AF-I3Y681-F1
#
_cell.length_a   1.000
_cell.length_b   1.000
_cell.length_c   1.000
_cell.angle_alpha   90.00
_cell.angle_beta   90.00
_cell.angle_gamma   90.00
#
_symmetry.space_group_name_H-M   'P 1'
#
loop_
_entity.id
_entity.type
_entity.pdbx_description
1 polymer ?
#
loop_
_entity_poly.entity_id
_entity_poly.type
_entity_poly.pdbx_seq_one_letter_code
_entity_poly.pdbx_strand_id
1 'polypeptide(L)' 'MNWASTINNPFLKNLPFKIELDKWGKILMSPASNNHGSLQFETGVKIRDAKKGKGKVITECSIQTSL' A
#
# COMPACT_ATOMS: atom_id res chain seq x y z
N MET A 1 -1.16 -1.37 -16.85
CA MET A 1 0.27 -1.52 -16.50
C MET A 1 0.42 -2.61 -15.45
N ASN A 2 1.48 -3.43 -15.50
CA ASN A 2 1.82 -4.35 -14.42
C ASN A 2 2.93 -3.76 -13.53
N TRP A 3 3.15 -4.33 -12.34
CA TRP A 3 4.16 -3.82 -11.41
C TRP A 3 5.57 -3.79 -11.99
N ALA A 4 5.96 -4.79 -12.78
CA ALA A 4 7.26 -4.83 -13.43
C ALA A 4 7.47 -3.63 -14.38
N SER A 5 6.45 -3.27 -15.17
CA SER A 5 6.51 -2.09 -16.03
C SER A 5 6.56 -0.78 -15.23
N THR A 6 5.86 -0.69 -14.10
CA THR A 6 5.89 0.50 -13.22
C THR A 6 7.27 0.72 -12.62
N ILE A 7 7.89 -0.35 -12.12
CA ILE A 7 9.20 -0.29 -11.44
C ILE A 7 10.33 0.01 -12.42
N ASN A 8 10.24 -0.53 -13.63
CA ASN A 8 11.24 -0.29 -14.68
C ASN A 8 11.06 1.06 -15.40
N ASN A 9 10.01 1.84 -15.07
CA ASN A 9 9.78 3.12 -15.72
C ASN A 9 10.62 4.24 -15.05
N PRO A 10 11.61 4.83 -15.75
CA PRO A 10 12.50 5.84 -15.16
C PRO A 10 11.76 7.11 -14.74
N PHE A 11 10.61 7.43 -15.34
CA PHE A 11 9.82 8.61 -15.00
C PHE A 11 9.05 8.45 -13.67
N LEU A 12 8.93 7.22 -13.14
CA LEU A 12 8.17 6.93 -11.92
C LEU A 12 9.04 6.74 -10.67
N LYS A 13 10.38 6.70 -10.82
CA LYS A 13 11.29 6.29 -9.74
C LYS A 13 11.35 7.25 -8.54
N ASN A 14 11.22 8.55 -8.76
CA ASN A 14 11.50 9.59 -7.76
C ASN A 14 10.35 10.60 -7.60
N LEU A 15 9.11 10.14 -7.73
CA LEU A 15 7.95 11.01 -7.53
C LEU A 15 7.72 11.27 -6.02
N PRO A 16 7.29 12.48 -5.62
CA PRO A 16 7.04 12.83 -4.22
C PRO A 16 5.70 12.26 -3.70
N PHE A 17 5.15 11.24 -4.37
CA PHE A 17 3.83 10.67 -4.09
C PHE A 17 3.90 9.14 -4.06
N LYS A 18 2.93 8.52 -3.37
CA LYS A 18 2.75 7.07 -3.44
C LYS A 18 2.19 6.70 -4.82
N ILE A 19 2.74 5.65 -5.42
CA ILE A 19 2.25 5.07 -6.67
C ILE A 19 1.50 3.78 -6.35
N GLU A 20 0.27 3.68 -6.82
CA GLU A 20 -0.55 2.48 -6.74
C GLU A 20 -1.04 2.09 -8.14
N LEU A 21 -1.34 0.81 -8.34
CA LEU A 21 -2.01 0.31 -9.54
C LEU A 21 -3.40 -0.20 -9.16
N ASP A 22 -4.42 0.23 -9.90
CA ASP A 22 -5.74 -0.39 -9.78
C ASP A 22 -5.82 -1.75 -10.51
N LYS A 23 -6.97 -2.41 -10.41
CA LYS A 23 -7.20 -3.72 -11.05
C LYS A 23 -7.10 -3.71 -12.59
N TRP A 24 -7.17 -2.53 -13.22
CA TRP A 24 -7.02 -2.34 -14.65
C TRP A 24 -5.60 -1.89 -15.03
N GLY A 25 -4.73 -1.76 -14.03
CA GLY A 25 -3.35 -1.30 -14.20
C GLY A 25 -3.24 0.19 -14.50
N LYS A 26 -4.22 1.00 -14.07
CA LYS A 26 -4.13 2.46 -14.08
C LYS A 26 -3.27 2.92 -12.90
N ILE A 27 -2.39 3.90 -13.16
CA ILE A 27 -1.59 4.55 -12.11
C ILE A 27 -2.50 5.47 -11.30
N LEU A 28 -2.51 5.27 -9.99
CA LEU A 28 -3.09 6.15 -9.00
C LEU A 28 -1.95 6.82 -8.22
N MET A 29 -2.06 8.14 -8.05
CA MET A 29 -1.14 8.92 -7.22
C MET A 29 -1.94 9.56 -6.10
N SER A 30 -1.76 9.05 -4.88
CA SER A 30 -2.42 9.57 -3.69
C SER A 30 -1.39 10.27 -2.80
N PRO A 31 -1.71 11.45 -2.24
CA PRO A 31 -0.87 12.05 -1.21
C PRO A 31 -0.92 11.16 0.04
N ALA A 32 0.24 10.89 0.62
CA ALA A 32 0.28 10.33 1.97
C ALA A 32 -0.31 11.35 2.94
N SER A 33 -1.33 10.96 3.70
CA SER A 33 -1.95 11.82 4.71
C SER A 33 -1.88 11.17 6.09
N ASN A 34 -1.68 11.99 7.12
CA ASN A 34 -1.69 11.51 8.51
C ASN A 34 -3.04 10.86 8.86
N ASN A 35 -4.13 11.39 8.30
CA ASN A 35 -5.46 10.82 8.48
C ASN A 35 -5.56 9.39 7.92
N HIS A 36 -4.96 9.12 6.76
CA HIS A 36 -4.90 7.78 6.19
C HIS A 36 -4.16 6.81 7.13
N GLY A 37 -3.00 7.21 7.66
CA GLY A 37 -2.25 6.39 8.63
C GLY A 37 -3.04 6.11 9.92
N SER A 38 -3.72 7.13 10.46
CA SER A 38 -4.60 6.99 11.63
C SER A 38 -5.72 5.96 11.38
N LEU A 39 -6.42 6.07 10.25
CA LEU A 39 -7.49 5.15 9.89
C LEU A 39 -7.01 3.70 9.68
N GLN A 40 -5.82 3.50 9.11
CA GLN A 40 -5.23 2.17 8.98
C GLN A 40 -4.96 1.54 10.35
N PHE A 41 -4.37 2.30 11.28
CA PHE A 41 -4.10 1.82 12.63
C PHE A 41 -5.39 1.40 13.35
N GLU A 42 -6.40 2.28 13.37
CA GLU A 42 -7.69 2.01 14.00
C GLU A 42 -8.39 0.79 13.41
N THR A 43 -8.31 0.62 12.09
CA THR A 43 -8.84 -0.57 11.40
C THR A 43 -8.10 -1.83 11.85
N GLY A 44 -6.76 -1.77 11.95
CA GLY A 44 -5.95 -2.89 12.41
C GLY A 44 -6.25 -3.31 13.85
N VAL A 45 -6.44 -2.33 14.75
CA VAL A 45 -6.86 -2.55 16.14
C VAL A 45 -8.20 -3.27 16.18
N LYS A 46 -9.20 -2.77 15.46
CA LYS A 46 -10.54 -3.40 15.40
C LYS A 46 -10.49 -4.85 14.92
N ILE A 47 -9.67 -5.14 13.90
CA ILE A 47 -9.49 -6.51 13.40
C ILE A 47 -8.84 -7.40 14.46
N ARG A 48 -7.76 -6.94 15.10
CA ARG A 48 -7.06 -7.68 16.16
C ARG A 48 -7.99 -8.01 17.32
N ASP A 49 -8.78 -7.04 17.75
CA ASP A 49 -9.69 -7.18 18.89
C ASP A 49 -10.86 -8.11 18.54
N ALA A 50 -11.44 -7.99 17.33
CA ALA A 50 -12.47 -8.91 16.83
C ALA A 50 -11.96 -10.36 16.73
N LYS A 51 -10.67 -10.55 16.44
CA LYS A 51 -10.02 -11.87 16.42
C LYS A 51 -9.53 -12.32 17.79
N LYS A 52 -9.79 -11.57 18.86
CA LYS A 52 -9.35 -11.87 20.24
C LYS A 52 -7.83 -12.13 20.30
N GLY A 53 -7.05 -11.34 19.57
CA GLY A 53 -5.60 -11.48 19.49
C GLY A 53 -5.11 -12.71 18.72
N LYS A 54 -5.98 -13.49 18.06
CA LYS A 54 -5.56 -14.63 17.23
C LYS A 54 -5.09 -14.15 15.86
N GLY A 55 -3.83 -14.44 15.53
CA GLY A 55 -3.20 -14.08 14.27
C GLY A 55 -2.43 -12.75 14.35
N LYS A 56 -1.98 -12.26 13.19
CA LYS A 56 -1.23 -11.01 13.06
C LYS A 56 -1.90 -10.11 12.02
N VAL A 57 -1.96 -8.81 12.34
CA VAL A 57 -2.35 -7.78 11.39
C VAL A 57 -1.08 -7.05 10.96
N ILE A 58 -0.93 -6.88 9.65
CA ILE A 58 0.16 -6.12 9.04
C ILE A 58 -0.45 -5.13 8.06
N THR A 59 -0.14 -3.85 8.23
CA THR A 59 -0.51 -2.77 7.30
C THR A 59 0.68 -2.46 6.39
N GLU A 60 0.41 -1.91 5.21
CA GLU A 60 1.45 -1.53 4.23
C GLU A 60 2.44 -2.68 3.91
N CYS A 61 1.92 -3.89 3.68
CA CYS A 61 2.72 -5.05 3.33
C CYS A 61 3.59 -4.76 2.09
N SER A 62 4.89 -5.03 2.21
CA SER A 62 5.81 -4.93 1.08
C SER A 62 5.44 -5.93 -0.01
N ILE A 63 5.50 -5.49 -1.27
CA ILE A 63 5.39 -6.37 -2.43
C ILE A 63 6.82 -6.75 -2.84
N GLN A 64 7.07 -8.04 -3.06
CA GLN A 64 8.33 -8.49 -3.64
C GLN A 64 8.39 -8.07 -5.11
N THR A 65 9.42 -7.31 -5.46
CA THR A 65 9.57 -6.71 -6.79
C THR A 65 10.73 -7.27 -7.60
N SER A 66 11.55 -8.14 -7.00
CA SER A 66 12.62 -8.89 -7.66
C SER A 66 12.80 -10.25 -6.96
N LEU A 67 13.38 -11.23 -7.67
CA LEU A 67 13.64 -12.58 -7.18
C LEU A 67 14.82 -12.61 -6.21
#